data_AF-V9W0D3-F1
#
_entry.id   AF-V9W0D3-F1
#
_cell.length_a   1.000
_cell.length_b   1.000
_cell.length_c   1.000
_cell.angle_alpha   90.00
_cell.angle_beta   90.00
_cell.angle_gamma   90.00
#
_symmetry.space_group_name_H-M   'P 1'
#
loop_
_entity.id
_entity.type
_entity.pdbx_description
1 polymer ?
#
loop_
_entity_poly.entity_id
_entity_poly.type
_entity_poly.pdbx_seq_one_letter_code
_entity_poly.pdbx_strand_id
1 'polypeptide(L)' 'MEKKLKREHHKLPRRALLAKKKGVHLFEARNYQRQKRKVARLHEKVMYQRTDFLNNNNRRNCGNSLVYKRNRCW' A
#
# COMPACT_ATOMS: atom_id res chain seq x y z
N MET A 1 -4.50 8.16 -6.14
CA MET A 1 -3.74 7.90 -4.89
C MET A 1 -2.23 7.73 -5.12
N GLU A 2 -1.80 7.08 -6.20
CA GLU A 2 -0.39 6.82 -6.48
C GLU A 2 0.51 8.06 -6.54
N LYS A 3 0.06 9.16 -7.17
CA LYS A 3 0.82 10.42 -7.21
C LYS A 3 1.14 10.95 -5.79
N LYS A 4 0.19 10.81 -4.86
CA LYS A 4 0.36 11.22 -3.44
C LYS A 4 1.34 10.30 -2.72
N LEU A 5 1.23 8.98 -2.95
CA LEU A 5 2.15 7.98 -2.40
C LEU A 5 3.59 8.25 -2.83
N LYS A 6 3.83 8.47 -4.13
CA LYS A 6 5.16 8.79 -4.68
C LYS A 6 5.74 10.05 -4.03
N ARG A 7 4.95 11.13 -3.93
CA ARG A 7 5.38 12.38 -3.28
C ARG A 7 5.78 12.18 -1.81
N GLU A 8 5.02 11.40 -1.05
CA GLU A 8 5.33 11.13 0.37
C GLU A 8 6.53 10.19 0.53
N HIS A 9 6.68 9.22 -0.37
CA HIS A 9 7.84 8.32 -0.42
C HIS A 9 9.14 9.09 -0.70
N HIS A 10 9.13 10.02 -1.66
CA HIS A 10 10.28 10.87 -2.01
C HIS A 10 10.80 11.74 -0.86
N LYS A 11 10.02 11.98 0.20
CA LYS A 11 10.47 12.71 1.39
C LYS A 11 11.33 11.86 2.33
N LEU A 12 11.24 10.53 2.26
CA LEU A 12 11.96 9.61 3.15
C LEU A 12 13.49 9.70 3.00
N PRO A 13 14.07 9.67 1.78
CA PRO A 13 15.52 9.76 1.61
C PRO A 13 16.08 11.07 2.16
N ARG A 14 15.42 12.20 1.87
CA ARG A 14 15.81 13.51 2.39
C ARG A 14 15.82 13.53 3.93
N ARG A 15 14.81 12.95 4.58
CA ARG A 15 14.74 12.89 6.06
C ARG A 15 15.77 11.93 6.66
N ALA A 16 16.06 10.82 5.99
CA ALA A 16 17.11 9.90 6.40
C ALA A 16 18.50 10.56 6.34
N LEU A 17 18.77 11.31 5.26
CA LEU A 17 20.01 12.08 5.13
C LEU A 17 20.14 13.14 6.22
N LEU A 18 19.05 13.84 6.56
CA LEU A 18 19.06 14.80 7.66
C LEU A 18 19.32 14.16 9.03
N ALA A 19 18.82 12.94 9.28
CA ALA A 19 19.12 12.21 10.51
C ALA A 19 20.61 11.83 10.58
N LYS A 20 21.16 11.29 9.47
CA LYS A 20 22.58 10.97 9.34
C LYS A 20 23.47 12.19 9.59
N LYS A 21 23.14 13.34 8.98
CA LYS A 21 23.88 14.61 9.17
C LYS A 21 23.84 15.12 10.62
N LYS A 22 22.79 14.79 11.38
CA LYS A 22 22.64 15.15 12.79
C LYS A 22 23.28 14.12 13.74
N GLY A 23 23.82 13.01 13.22
CA GLY A 23 24.33 11.91 14.05
C GLY A 23 23.24 11.15 14.82
N VAL A 24 21.96 11.35 14.50
CA VAL A 24 20.84 10.72 15.21
C VAL A 24 20.47 9.41 14.52
N HIS A 25 20.27 8.35 15.30
CA HIS A 25 19.85 7.07 14.77
C HIS A 25 18.47 7.18 14.10
N LEU A 26 18.27 6.46 12.99
CA LEU A 26 17.02 6.51 12.20
C LEU A 26 15.78 6.15 13.03
N PHE A 27 15.94 5.28 14.03
CA PHE A 27 14.87 4.88 14.94
C PHE A 27 14.37 6.03 15.81
N GLU A 28 15.29 6.86 16.31
CA GLU A 28 15.00 8.00 17.19
C GLU A 28 14.56 9.24 16.41
N ALA A 29 14.92 9.32 15.12
CA ALA A 29 14.54 10.42 14.25
C ALA A 29 13.01 10.50 14.03
N ARG A 30 12.32 11.21 14.93
CA ARG A 30 10.84 11.36 14.95
C ARG A 30 10.26 11.79 13.60
N ASN A 31 10.94 12.68 12.88
CA ASN A 31 10.51 13.16 11.57
C ASN A 31 10.52 12.07 10.50
N TYR A 32 11.52 11.17 10.54
CA TYR A 32 11.60 10.02 9.66
C TYR A 32 10.50 9.00 10.04
N GLN A 33 10.35 8.68 11.33
CA GLN A 33 9.35 7.73 11.81
C GLN A 33 7.91 8.15 11.50
N ARG A 34 7.58 9.43 11.65
CA ARG A 34 6.25 9.96 11.27
C ARG A 34 6.01 9.84 9.77
N GLN A 35 7.03 10.08 8.94
CA GLN A 35 6.91 9.92 7.48
C GLN A 35 6.71 8.46 7.09
N LYS A 36 7.49 7.55 7.69
CA LYS A 36 7.42 6.11 7.41
C LYS A 36 6.02 5.57 7.72
N ARG A 37 5.46 5.93 8.88
CA ARG A 37 4.06 5.61 9.24
C ARG A 37 3.04 6.18 8.26
N LYS A 38 3.22 7.41 7.79
CA LYS A 38 2.32 8.03 6.79
C LYS A 38 2.34 7.28 5.45
N VAL A 39 3.53 6.88 5.00
CA VAL A 39 3.71 6.12 3.75
C VAL A 39 3.08 4.73 3.88
N ALA A 40 3.29 4.02 4.99
CA ALA A 40 2.67 2.72 5.27
C ALA A 40 1.14 2.77 5.18
N ARG A 41 0.50 3.73 5.86
CA ARG A 41 -0.95 3.93 5.79
C ARG A 41 -1.47 4.24 4.38
N LEU A 42 -0.67 4.91 3.56
CA LEU A 42 -1.03 5.17 2.15
C LEU A 42 -0.92 3.90 1.31
N HIS A 43 0.09 3.06 1.54
CA HIS A 43 0.19 1.74 0.90
C HIS A 43 -1.00 0.86 1.25
N GLU A 44 -1.38 0.77 2.52
CA GLU A 44 -2.57 0.04 2.97
C GLU A 44 -3.82 0.50 2.20
N LYS A 45 -4.08 1.82 2.16
CA LYS A 45 -5.23 2.35 1.41
C LYS A 45 -5.22 2.00 -0.08
N VAL A 46 -4.05 2.03 -0.73
CA VAL A 46 -3.93 1.65 -2.14
C VAL A 46 -4.16 0.15 -2.32
N MET A 47 -3.64 -0.68 -1.43
CA MET A 47 -3.88 -2.13 -1.46
C MET A 47 -5.36 -2.45 -1.28
N TYR A 48 -6.02 -1.87 -0.27
CA TYR A 48 -7.45 -2.07 -0.05
C TYR A 48 -8.31 -1.64 -1.24
N GLN A 49 -7.97 -0.51 -1.89
CA GLN A 49 -8.67 -0.07 -3.11
C GLN A 49 -8.49 -1.06 -4.26
N ARG A 50 -7.29 -1.62 -4.44
CA ARG A 50 -7.01 -2.63 -5.48
C ARG A 50 -7.75 -3.94 -5.20
N THR A 51 -7.74 -4.42 -3.97
CA THR A 51 -8.44 -5.65 -3.58
C THR A 51 -9.95 -5.50 -3.69
N ASP A 52 -10.50 -4.35 -3.30
CA ASP A 52 -11.93 -4.07 -3.42
C ASP A 52 -12.39 -4.01 -4.88
N PHE A 53 -11.62 -3.36 -5.75
CA PHE A 53 -11.88 -3.34 -7.19
C PHE A 53 -11.92 -4.75 -7.78
N LEU A 54 -10.93 -5.59 -7.45
CA LEU A 54 -10.87 -6.98 -7.90
C LEU A 54 -12.04 -7.80 -7.37
N ASN A 55 -12.37 -7.67 -6.09
CA ASN A 55 -13.47 -8.39 -5.47
C ASN A 55 -14.83 -7.99 -6.09
N ASN A 56 -15.03 -6.70 -6.34
CA ASN A 56 -16.24 -6.19 -7.00
C ASN A 56 -16.36 -6.67 -8.44
N ASN A 57 -15.26 -6.73 -9.20
CA ASN A 57 -15.25 -7.29 -10.54
C ASN A 57 -15.49 -8.80 -10.54
N ASN A 58 -14.88 -9.53 -9.62
CA ASN A 58 -15.13 -10.96 -9.43
C ASN A 58 -16.61 -11.21 -9.13
N ARG A 59 -17.19 -10.48 -8.18
CA ARG A 59 -18.61 -10.59 -7.83
C ARG A 59 -19.54 -10.34 -9.03
N ARG A 60 -19.22 -9.37 -9.90
CA ARG A 60 -19.95 -9.11 -11.15
C ARG A 60 -19.78 -10.24 -12.16
N ASN A 61 -18.59 -10.79 -12.30
CA ASN A 61 -18.29 -11.88 -13.23
C ASN A 61 -18.82 -13.25 -12.76
N CYS A 62 -18.95 -13.47 -11.44
CA CYS A 62 -19.56 -14.68 -10.87
C CYS A 62 -21.06 -14.81 -11.22
N GLY A 63 -21.75 -13.70 -11.52
CA GLY A 63 -23.13 -13.72 -12.02
C GLY A 63 -23.26 -14.24 -13.46
N ASN A 64 -22.17 -14.20 -14.25
CA ASN A 64 -22.13 -14.70 -15.63
C ASN A 64 -21.49 -16.10 -15.74
N SER A 65 -20.99 -16.68 -14.64
CA SER A 65 -20.40 -18.01 -14.59
C SER A 65 -21.28 -19.00 -13.82
N LEU A 66 -22.51 -19.20 -14.31
CA LEU A 66 -23.31 -20.39 -13.95
C LEU A 66 -23.03 -21.58 -14.90
N VAL A 67 -21.90 -21.57 -15.62
CA VAL A 67 -21.52 -22.65 -16.55
C VAL A 67 -20.34 -23.51 -16.05
N TYR A 68 -19.59 -23.08 -15.03
CA TYR A 68 -18.47 -23.87 -14.47
C TYR A 68 -18.71 -24.27 -13.02
N LYS A 69 -19.75 -25.08 -12.79
CA LYS A 69 -19.90 -25.93 -11.59
C LYS A 69 -20.43 -27.31 -11.97
N ARG A 70 -19.70 -28.00 -12.84
CA ARG A 70 -19.69 -29.46 -12.89
C ARG A 70 -18.22 -29.88 -12.98
N ASN A 71 -17.86 -30.81 -12.11
CA ASN A 71 -16.54 -31.44 -11.94
C ASN A 71 -15.65 -30.82 -10.86
N ARG A 72 -16.07 -31.04 -9.62
CA ARG A 72 -15.15 -31.38 -8.53
C ARG A 72 -15.69 -32.66 -7.88
N CYS A 73 -15.49 -33.78 -8.58
CA CYS A 73 -15.46 -35.12 -7.99
C CYS A 73 -13.99 -35.52 -7.89
N TRP A 74 -13.67 -36.13 -6.74
CA TRP A 74 -12.35 -36.48 -6.19
C TRP A 74 -11.62 -35.33 -5.49
#